data_AF-A0A523Z8H7-F1
#
_entry.id   AF-A0A523Z8H7-F1
#
_cell.length_a   1.000
_cell.length_b   1.000
_cell.length_c   1.000
_cell.angle_alpha   90.00
_cell.angle_beta   90.00
_cell.angle_gamma   90.00
#
_symmetry.space_group_name_H-M   'P 1'
#
loop_
_entity.id
_entity.type
_entity.pdbx_description
1 polymer ?
#
loop_
_entity_poly.entity_id
_entity_poly.type
_entity_poly.pdbx_seq_one_letter_code
_entity_poly.pdbx_strand_id
1 'polypeptide(L)'
;MPTYECPICSEEKLVESGPSSYKCQHCRASIIDGELVCSACGKHNPLDAAKCETCQEPLTIFSRVVSRHSKSTRSWRLDQARAQANTLKAAEAHASEARMEDFLEIDRKCKTAEREAALIQEETDRQLFRYVRIGLGIFLTIVAITSLIITLL
;
A
#
# COMPACT_ATOMS: atom_id res chain seq x y z
N MET A 1 -45.07 -29.00 6.24
CA MET A 1 -43.82 -28.93 7.01
C MET A 1 -43.97 -27.76 7.97
N PRO A 2 -43.71 -27.91 9.29
CA PRO A 2 -43.81 -26.78 10.21
C PRO A 2 -42.80 -25.71 9.81
N THR A 3 -43.30 -24.50 9.54
CA THR A 3 -42.50 -23.30 9.34
C THR A 3 -42.28 -22.67 10.71
N TYR A 4 -41.02 -22.57 11.12
CA TYR A 4 -40.65 -21.91 12.38
C TYR A 4 -40.23 -20.48 12.10
N GLU A 5 -40.68 -19.54 12.93
CA GLU A 5 -40.21 -18.17 12.90
C GLU A 5 -38.78 -18.08 13.42
N CYS A 6 -37.94 -17.29 12.75
CA CYS A 6 -36.59 -17.04 13.22
C CYS A 6 -36.61 -16.09 14.44
N PRO A 7 -36.10 -16.48 15.63
CA PRO A 7 -36.13 -15.63 16.82
C PRO A 7 -35.26 -14.36 16.72
N ILE A 8 -34.44 -14.26 15.67
CA ILE A 8 -33.50 -13.14 15.46
C ILE A 8 -34.05 -12.06 14.52
N CYS A 9 -34.93 -12.44 13.58
CA CYS A 9 -35.45 -11.51 12.58
C CYS A 9 -36.96 -11.64 12.30
N SER A 10 -37.64 -12.53 13.02
CA SER A 10 -39.09 -12.75 12.95
C SER A 10 -39.61 -13.17 11.56
N GLU A 11 -38.74 -13.70 10.70
CA GLU A 11 -39.11 -14.22 9.38
C GLU A 11 -39.50 -15.70 9.47
N GLU A 12 -40.54 -16.11 8.73
CA GLU A 12 -41.12 -17.47 8.72
C GLU A 12 -40.26 -18.54 8.00
N LYS A 13 -39.01 -18.20 7.63
CA LYS A 13 -38.10 -19.06 6.83
C LYS A 13 -36.88 -19.56 7.62
N LEU A 14 -37.12 -20.18 8.78
CA LEU A 14 -36.12 -20.97 9.47
C LEU A 14 -36.07 -22.39 8.88
N VAL A 15 -34.93 -22.77 8.32
CA VAL A 15 -34.75 -24.08 7.67
C VAL A 15 -33.84 -24.96 8.51
N GLU A 16 -34.28 -26.18 8.79
CA GLU A 16 -33.48 -27.20 9.46
C GLU A 16 -32.33 -27.64 8.55
N SER A 17 -31.09 -27.56 9.05
CA SER A 17 -29.85 -27.95 8.35
C SER A 17 -29.20 -29.21 8.93
N GLY A 18 -29.73 -29.74 10.03
CA GLY A 18 -29.27 -30.96 10.69
C GLY A 18 -29.99 -31.17 12.03
N PRO A 19 -29.66 -32.22 12.79
CA PRO A 19 -30.26 -32.47 14.10
C PRO A 19 -30.08 -31.24 14.99
N SER A 20 -31.18 -30.65 15.46
CA SER A 20 -31.19 -29.44 16.30
C SER A 20 -30.45 -28.23 15.71
N SER A 21 -30.23 -28.21 14.39
CA SER A 21 -29.47 -27.17 13.70
C SER A 21 -30.37 -26.47 12.70
N TYR A 22 -30.52 -25.16 12.88
CA TYR A 22 -31.42 -24.33 12.10
C TYR A 22 -30.65 -23.15 11.50
N LYS A 23 -30.97 -22.83 10.24
CA LYS A 23 -30.39 -21.71 9.52
C LYS A 23 -31.49 -20.84 8.93
N CYS A 24 -31.48 -19.56 9.27
CA CYS A 24 -32.40 -18.60 8.67
C CYS A 24 -31.85 -18.14 7.32
N GLN A 25 -32.64 -18.23 6.26
CA GLN A 25 -32.22 -17.77 4.93
C GLN A 25 -32.16 -16.24 4.81
N HIS A 26 -32.91 -15.52 5.66
CA HIS A 26 -33.01 -14.07 5.61
C HIS A 26 -31.87 -13.39 6.38
N CYS A 27 -31.81 -13.58 7.70
CA CYS A 27 -30.77 -12.96 8.53
C CYS A 27 -29.45 -13.76 8.57
N ARG A 28 -29.42 -14.98 8.02
CA ARG A 28 -28.27 -15.91 8.07
C ARG A 28 -27.84 -16.32 9.48
N ALA A 29 -28.71 -16.15 10.48
CA ALA A 29 -28.49 -16.70 11.81
C ALA A 29 -28.42 -18.24 11.74
N SER A 30 -27.46 -18.81 12.47
CA SER A 30 -27.33 -20.24 12.70
C SER A 30 -27.63 -20.53 14.15
N ILE A 31 -28.60 -21.39 14.41
CA ILE A 31 -29.05 -21.78 15.74
C ILE A 31 -28.76 -23.27 15.89
N ILE A 32 -27.95 -23.64 16.88
CA ILE A 32 -27.59 -25.04 17.16
C ILE A 32 -27.94 -25.32 18.62
N ASP A 33 -28.73 -26.36 18.87
CA ASP A 33 -29.17 -26.76 20.21
C ASP A 33 -29.81 -25.60 21.01
N GLY A 34 -30.52 -24.72 20.30
CA GLY A 34 -31.17 -23.55 20.90
C GLY A 34 -30.25 -22.34 21.16
N GLU A 35 -28.97 -22.41 20.77
CA GLU A 35 -28.00 -21.32 20.95
C GLU A 35 -27.66 -20.64 19.61
N LEU A 36 -27.45 -19.33 19.65
CA LEU A 36 -27.05 -18.54 18.49
C LEU A 36 -25.53 -18.63 18.28
N VAL A 37 -25.13 -19.18 17.13
CA VAL A 37 -23.73 -19.34 16.77
C VAL A 37 -23.22 -18.06 16.10
N CYS A 38 -22.16 -17.47 16.67
CA CYS A 38 -21.51 -16.30 16.12
C CYS A 38 -20.84 -16.61 14.77
N SER A 39 -21.27 -15.94 13.69
CA SER A 39 -20.68 -16.09 12.34
C SER A 39 -19.24 -15.58 12.19
N ALA A 40 -18.69 -14.89 13.19
CA ALA A 40 -17.32 -14.38 13.17
C ALA A 40 -16.33 -15.35 13.85
N CYS A 41 -16.62 -15.79 15.08
CA CYS A 41 -15.70 -16.60 15.87
C CYS A 41 -16.21 -18.01 16.23
N GLY A 42 -17.46 -18.35 15.87
CA GLY A 42 -18.06 -19.67 16.15
C GLY A 42 -18.55 -19.88 17.58
N LYS A 43 -18.37 -18.91 18.49
CA LYS A 43 -18.89 -18.97 19.86
C LYS A 43 -20.41 -19.12 19.87
N HIS A 44 -20.92 -19.99 20.74
CA HIS A 44 -22.32 -20.10 21.08
C HIS A 44 -22.74 -19.01 22.06
N ASN A 45 -23.86 -18.36 21.81
CA ASN A 45 -24.40 -17.26 22.61
C ASN A 45 -25.88 -17.49 22.86
N PRO A 46 -26.46 -16.94 23.93
CA PRO A 46 -27.89 -17.01 24.14
C PRO A 46 -28.66 -16.25 23.04
N LEU A 47 -29.90 -16.65 22.78
CA LEU A 47 -30.70 -16.13 21.65
C LEU A 47 -31.00 -14.63 21.74
N ASP A 48 -31.01 -14.08 22.95
CA ASP A 48 -31.25 -12.67 23.26
C ASP A 48 -29.96 -11.81 23.24
N ALA A 49 -28.79 -12.44 23.04
CA ALA A 49 -27.53 -11.71 22.99
C ALA A 49 -27.48 -10.76 21.79
N ALA A 50 -27.36 -9.45 22.08
CA ALA A 50 -27.18 -8.44 21.04
C ALA A 50 -25.78 -8.52 20.38
N LYS A 51 -24.75 -8.92 21.13
CA LYS A 51 -23.35 -9.03 20.69
C LYS A 51 -22.75 -10.34 21.17
N CYS A 52 -21.75 -10.83 20.45
CA CYS A 52 -21.00 -12.01 20.86
C CYS A 52 -20.17 -11.72 22.12
N GLU A 53 -20.27 -12.59 23.12
CA GLU A 53 -19.54 -12.44 24.39
C GLU A 53 -18.02 -12.52 24.20
N THR A 54 -17.55 -13.26 23.21
CA THR A 54 -16.12 -13.43 22.93
C THR A 54 -15.57 -12.33 22.02
N CYS A 55 -16.15 -12.15 20.85
CA CYS A 55 -15.56 -11.27 19.81
C CYS A 55 -16.28 -9.93 19.65
N GLN A 56 -17.34 -9.68 20.43
CA GLN A 56 -18.16 -8.46 20.38
C GLN A 56 -18.84 -8.18 19.03
N GLU A 57 -18.81 -9.14 18.09
CA GLU A 57 -19.52 -9.04 16.82
C GLU A 57 -21.04 -8.93 17.07
N PRO A 58 -21.73 -7.98 16.41
CA PRO A 58 -23.19 -7.88 16.48
C PRO A 58 -23.87 -9.15 15.96
N LEU A 59 -24.75 -9.73 16.78
CA LEU A 59 -25.43 -11.00 16.49
C LEU A 59 -26.80 -10.83 15.85
N THR A 60 -27.46 -9.68 16.05
CA THR A 60 -28.79 -9.39 15.51
C THR A 60 -28.74 -8.32 14.43
N ILE A 61 -29.76 -8.25 13.57
CA ILE A 61 -29.86 -7.19 12.56
C ILE A 61 -29.87 -5.82 13.24
N PHE A 62 -30.64 -5.70 14.32
CA PHE A 62 -30.74 -4.45 15.08
C PHE A 62 -29.38 -4.01 15.64
N SER A 63 -28.66 -4.91 16.33
CA SER A 63 -27.36 -4.56 16.90
C SER A 63 -26.33 -4.22 15.83
N ARG A 64 -26.41 -4.84 14.64
CA ARG A 64 -25.56 -4.54 13.49
C ARG A 64 -25.88 -3.19 12.84
N VAL A 65 -27.13 -2.74 12.85
CA VAL A 65 -27.53 -1.40 12.37
C VAL A 65 -27.06 -0.34 13.38
N VAL A 66 -27.30 -0.55 14.67
CA VAL A 66 -26.86 0.37 15.74
C VAL A 66 -25.34 0.49 15.78
N SER A 67 -24.61 -0.63 15.62
CA SER A 67 -23.15 -0.63 15.68
C SER A 67 -22.50 0.20 14.56
N ARG A 68 -23.13 0.30 13.38
CA ARG A 68 -22.61 1.11 12.26
C ARG A 68 -22.55 2.60 12.55
N HIS A 69 -23.49 3.12 13.35
CA HIS A 69 -23.53 4.53 13.74
C HIS A 69 -22.63 4.83 14.96
N SER A 70 -22.22 3.80 15.70
CA SER A 70 -21.27 3.95 16.79
C SER A 70 -19.82 3.90 16.28
N LYS A 71 -18.99 4.88 16.63
CA LYS A 71 -17.53 4.88 16.37
C LYS A 71 -16.77 3.69 17.01
N SER A 72 -17.47 2.80 17.72
CA SER A 72 -16.87 1.73 18.53
C SER A 72 -16.61 0.42 17.79
N THR A 73 -17.03 0.28 16.52
CA THR A 73 -16.98 -1.02 15.85
C THR A 73 -15.61 -1.28 15.23
N ARG A 74 -14.66 -1.65 16.08
CA ARG A 74 -13.45 -2.36 15.65
C ARG A 74 -13.87 -3.78 15.26
N SER A 75 -13.91 -4.08 13.96
CA SER A 75 -14.22 -5.45 13.53
C SER A 75 -13.04 -6.35 13.87
N TRP A 76 -13.30 -7.40 14.64
CA TRP A 76 -12.30 -8.42 14.98
C TRP A 76 -11.60 -8.98 13.73
N ARG A 77 -12.31 -9.16 12.61
CA ARG A 77 -11.71 -9.59 11.33
C ARG A 77 -10.67 -8.61 10.80
N LEU A 78 -10.96 -7.31 10.88
CA LEU A 78 -10.02 -6.27 10.44
C LEU A 78 -8.80 -6.20 11.36
N ASP A 79 -8.98 -6.41 12.66
CA ASP A 79 -7.86 -6.46 13.59
C ASP A 79 -6.98 -7.68 13.35
N GLN A 80 -7.58 -8.85 13.09
CA GLN A 80 -6.83 -10.05 12.74
C GLN A 80 -6.08 -9.89 11.41
N ALA A 81 -6.72 -9.30 10.40
CA ALA A 81 -6.08 -9.02 9.10
C ALA A 81 -4.91 -8.02 9.25
N ARG A 82 -5.05 -6.99 10.10
CA ARG A 82 -3.95 -6.06 10.41
C ARG A 82 -2.81 -6.72 11.16
N ALA A 83 -3.11 -7.59 12.11
CA ALA A 83 -2.09 -8.35 12.83
C ALA A 83 -1.26 -9.22 11.87
N GLN A 84 -1.92 -9.92 10.95
CA GLN A 84 -1.26 -10.71 9.90
C GLN A 84 -0.44 -9.84 8.94
N ALA A 85 -0.96 -8.67 8.53
CA ALA A 85 -0.23 -7.74 7.67
C ALA A 85 1.02 -7.17 8.35
N ASN A 86 0.96 -6.91 9.66
CA ASN A 86 2.11 -6.43 10.42
C ASN A 86 3.22 -7.49 10.50
N THR A 87 2.85 -8.76 10.69
CA THR A 87 3.83 -9.85 10.69
C THR A 87 4.49 -10.02 9.32
N LEU A 88 3.73 -9.86 8.24
CA LEU A 88 4.27 -9.92 6.88
C LEU A 88 5.21 -8.74 6.59
N LYS A 89 4.82 -7.52 6.95
CA LYS A 89 5.67 -6.33 6.82
C LYS A 89 6.97 -6.45 7.59
N ALA A 90 6.93 -7.00 8.79
CA ALA A 90 8.13 -7.23 9.59
C ALA A 90 9.09 -8.23 8.91
N ALA A 91 8.55 -9.31 8.33
CA ALA A 91 9.35 -10.27 7.57
C ALA A 91 9.93 -9.68 6.28
N GLU A 92 9.16 -8.85 5.56
CA GLU A 92 9.56 -8.23 4.30
C GLU A 92 10.50 -7.03 4.47
N ALA A 93 10.50 -6.38 5.64
CA ALA A 93 11.36 -5.24 5.95
C ALA A 93 12.85 -5.60 5.77
N HIS A 94 13.28 -6.76 6.25
CA HIS A 94 14.68 -7.22 6.10
C HIS A 94 15.06 -7.45 4.64
N ALA A 95 14.17 -8.04 3.84
CA ALA A 95 14.41 -8.22 2.41
C ALA A 95 14.45 -6.89 1.66
N SER A 96 13.68 -5.89 2.11
CA SER A 96 13.72 -4.53 1.56
C SER A 96 14.98 -3.78 1.93
N GLU A 97 15.50 -3.98 3.15
CA GLU A 97 16.73 -3.36 3.63
C GLU A 97 17.94 -3.85 2.84
N ALA A 98 18.04 -5.16 2.60
CA ALA A 98 19.10 -5.74 1.78
C ALA A 98 19.10 -5.20 0.33
N ARG A 99 17.90 -5.02 -0.27
CA ARG A 99 17.79 -4.41 -1.61
C ARG A 99 18.17 -2.94 -1.61
N MET A 100 17.81 -2.20 -0.56
CA MET A 100 18.16 -0.78 -0.44
C MET A 100 19.68 -0.60 -0.35
N GLU A 101 20.37 -1.46 0.39
CA GLU A 101 21.83 -1.42 0.50
C GLU A 101 22.52 -1.62 -0.87
N ASP A 102 22.04 -2.57 -1.67
CA ASP A 102 22.55 -2.80 -3.03
C ASP A 102 22.33 -1.58 -3.94
N PHE A 103 21.14 -0.96 -3.90
CA PHE A 103 20.89 0.28 -4.65
C PHE A 103 21.78 1.44 -4.21
N LEU A 104 22.05 1.56 -2.91
CA LEU A 104 22.97 2.58 -2.40
C LEU A 104 24.41 2.33 -2.84
N GLU A 105 24.83 1.06 -2.96
CA GLU A 105 26.15 0.72 -3.49
C GLU A 105 26.26 1.09 -4.98
N ILE A 106 25.23 0.80 -5.78
CA ILE A 106 25.17 1.19 -7.19
C ILE A 106 25.22 2.71 -7.34
N ASP A 107 24.43 3.46 -6.55
CA ASP A 107 24.42 4.93 -6.59
C ASP A 107 25.79 5.53 -6.25
N ARG A 108 26.51 4.93 -5.28
CA ARG A 108 27.88 5.34 -4.96
C ARG A 108 28.82 5.17 -6.16
N LYS A 109 28.74 4.04 -6.87
CA LYS A 109 29.56 3.76 -8.07
C LYS A 109 29.25 4.71 -9.22
N CYS A 110 27.96 5.00 -9.46
CA CYS A 110 27.56 5.98 -10.47
C CYS A 110 28.10 7.38 -10.14
N LYS A 111 27.94 7.84 -8.89
CA LYS A 111 28.45 9.16 -8.47
C LYS A 111 29.96 9.30 -8.57
N THR A 112 30.72 8.24 -8.32
CA THR A 112 32.19 8.29 -8.50
C THR A 112 32.56 8.41 -9.97
N ALA A 113 31.91 7.63 -10.84
CA ALA A 113 32.14 7.70 -12.29
C ALA A 113 31.78 9.07 -12.88
N GLU A 114 30.69 9.68 -12.41
CA GLU A 114 30.31 11.04 -12.82
C GLU A 114 31.37 12.09 -12.42
N ARG A 115 31.93 11.99 -11.21
CA ARG A 115 33.00 12.89 -10.76
C ARG A 115 34.27 12.72 -11.59
N GLU A 116 34.65 11.49 -11.90
CA GLU A 116 35.81 11.21 -12.76
C GLU A 116 35.61 11.76 -14.18
N ALA A 117 34.41 11.59 -14.76
CA ALA A 117 34.07 12.14 -16.07
C ALA A 117 34.08 13.67 -16.09
N ALA A 118 33.60 14.32 -15.01
CA ALA A 118 33.62 15.78 -14.88
C ALA A 118 35.05 16.34 -14.88
N LEU A 119 35.98 15.67 -14.17
CA LEU A 119 37.39 16.07 -14.15
C LEU A 119 38.03 15.96 -15.54
N ILE A 120 37.74 14.89 -16.29
CA ILE A 120 38.24 14.69 -17.66
C ILE A 120 37.67 15.76 -18.61
N GLN A 121 36.40 16.17 -18.42
CA GLN A 121 35.79 17.25 -19.20
C GLN A 121 36.47 18.61 -18.95
N GLU A 122 36.77 18.94 -17.70
CA GLU A 122 37.45 20.20 -17.36
C GLU A 122 38.82 20.35 -18.04
N GLU A 123 39.58 19.25 -18.14
CA GLU A 123 40.88 19.25 -18.82
C GLU A 123 40.73 19.50 -20.33
N THR A 124 39.73 18.86 -20.95
CA THR A 124 39.44 18.99 -22.38
C THR A 124 39.00 20.41 -22.72
N ASP A 125 38.13 21.00 -21.89
CA ASP A 125 37.63 22.37 -22.07
C ASP A 125 38.75 23.41 -22.00
N ARG A 126 39.70 23.27 -21.07
CA ARG A 126 40.83 24.21 -20.98
C ARG A 126 41.71 24.20 -22.23
N GLN A 127 41.91 23.03 -22.84
CA GLN A 127 42.68 22.93 -24.08
C GLN A 127 41.92 23.54 -25.25
N LEU A 128 40.62 23.25 -25.37
CA LEU A 128 39.73 23.85 -26.37
C LEU A 128 39.73 25.37 -26.29
N PHE A 129 39.54 25.96 -25.10
CA PHE A 129 39.55 27.42 -24.94
C PHE A 129 40.90 28.05 -25.29
N ARG A 130 42.02 27.34 -25.06
CA ARG A 130 43.35 27.81 -25.44
C ARG A 130 43.50 27.87 -26.97
N TYR A 131 43.11 26.81 -27.67
CA TYR A 131 43.18 26.77 -29.13
C TYR A 131 42.22 27.75 -29.79
N VAL A 132 40.98 27.87 -29.28
CA VAL A 132 39.99 28.85 -29.77
C VAL A 132 40.52 30.28 -29.62
N ARG A 133 41.16 30.63 -28.50
CA ARG A 133 41.77 31.96 -28.31
C ARG A 133 42.87 32.25 -29.34
N ILE A 134 43.76 31.29 -29.60
CA ILE A 134 44.86 31.46 -30.56
C ILE A 134 44.29 31.61 -31.98
N GLY A 135 43.35 30.76 -32.37
CA GLY A 135 42.70 30.81 -33.68
C GLY A 135 41.96 32.13 -33.93
N LEU A 136 41.20 32.62 -32.94
CA LEU A 136 40.53 33.90 -33.02
C LEU A 136 41.52 35.06 -33.18
N GLY A 137 42.63 35.04 -32.45
CA GLY A 137 43.68 36.05 -32.57
C GLY A 137 44.28 36.12 -33.97
N ILE A 138 44.63 34.96 -34.55
CA ILE A 138 45.15 34.87 -35.93
C ILE A 138 44.12 35.35 -36.95
N PHE A 139 42.85 35.00 -36.78
CA PHE A 139 41.80 35.45 -37.69
C PHE A 139 41.66 36.99 -37.67
N LEU A 140 41.64 37.59 -36.48
CA LEU A 140 41.55 39.04 -36.33
C LEU A 140 42.76 39.77 -36.90
N THR A 141 43.98 39.23 -36.76
CA THR A 141 45.18 39.84 -37.35
C THR A 141 45.16 39.79 -38.87
N ILE A 142 44.73 38.67 -39.46
CA ILE A 142 44.57 38.54 -40.91
C ILE A 142 43.55 39.57 -41.42
N VAL A 143 42.38 39.67 -40.78
CA VAL A 143 41.34 40.65 -41.15
C VAL A 143 41.84 42.09 -41.03
N ALA A 144 42.59 42.41 -39.98
CA ALA A 144 43.18 43.74 -39.83
C ALA A 144 44.18 44.05 -40.95
N ILE A 145 45.07 43.11 -41.29
CA ILE A 145 46.05 43.28 -42.37
C ILE A 145 45.35 43.44 -43.73
N THR A 146 44.37 42.60 -44.05
CA THR A 146 43.64 42.71 -45.32
C THR A 146 42.88 44.02 -45.42
N SER A 147 42.24 44.46 -44.33
CA SER A 147 41.56 45.76 -44.29
C SER A 147 42.52 46.93 -44.49
N LEU A 148 43.71 46.89 -43.87
CA LEU A 148 44.74 47.92 -44.01
C LEU A 148 45.26 48.01 -45.46
N ILE A 149 45.52 46.85 -46.08
CA ILE A 149 45.96 46.79 -47.48
C ILE A 149 44.91 47.40 -48.40
N ILE A 150 43.62 47.06 -48.22
CA ILE A 150 42.53 47.60 -49.02
C ILE A 150 42.40 49.13 -48.85
N THR A 151 42.62 49.66 -47.64
CA THR A 151 42.57 51.12 -47.41
C THR A 151 43.76 51.90 -47.96
N LEU A 152 44.90 51.23 -48.19
CA LEU A 152 46.14 51.84 -48.70
C LEU A 152 46.26 51.77 -50.23
N LEU A 153 45.41 50.99 -50.89
CA LEU A 153 45.37 50.74 -52.32
C LEU A 153 44.37 51.68 -53.01
#